data_AF-A0A7X7KAD0-F1
#
_entry.id   AF-A0A7X7KAD0-F1
#
_cell.length_a   1.000
_cell.length_b   1.000
_cell.length_c   1.000
_cell.angle_alpha   90.00
_cell.angle_beta   90.00
_cell.angle_gamma   90.00
#
_symmetry.space_group_name_H-M   'P 1'
#
loop_
_entity.id
_entity.type
_entity.pdbx_description
1 polymer ?
#
loop_
_entity_poly.entity_id
_entity_poly.type
_entity_poly.pdbx_seq_one_letter_code
_entity_poly.pdbx_strand_id
1 'polypeptide(L)' 'MVDKALAAWLLDSDPALRWQVERDVVGAPPEVWQATRARVAHEGFGARL' A
#
# COMPACT_ATOMS: atom_id res chain seq x y z
N MET A 1 -5.84 -12.34 -12.91
CA MET A 1 -6.00 -12.25 -11.45
C MET A 1 -4.62 -12.35 -10.83
N VAL A 2 -4.27 -11.47 -9.89
CA VAL A 2 -2.98 -11.55 -9.19
C VAL A 2 -2.99 -12.77 -8.26
N ASP A 3 -1.85 -13.45 -8.13
CA ASP A 3 -1.73 -14.57 -7.19
C ASP A 3 -1.93 -14.10 -5.74
N LYS A 4 -2.59 -14.92 -4.91
CA LYS A 4 -2.95 -14.52 -3.54
C LYS A 4 -1.71 -14.37 -2.65
N ALA A 5 -0.71 -15.23 -2.81
CA ALA A 5 0.52 -15.13 -2.04
C ALA A 5 1.33 -13.89 -2.47
N LEU A 6 1.35 -13.60 -3.77
CA LEU A 6 1.95 -12.37 -4.30
C LEU A 6 1.23 -11.11 -3.79
N ALA A 7 -0.10 -11.09 -3.77
CA ALA A 7 -0.86 -9.97 -3.20
C ALA A 7 -0.52 -9.74 -1.73
N ALA A 8 -0.45 -10.81 -0.92
CA ALA A 8 -0.09 -10.71 0.48
C ALA A 8 1.32 -10.15 0.69
N TRP A 9 2.29 -10.61 -0.11
CA TRP A 9 3.66 -10.10 -0.07
C TRP A 9 3.74 -8.61 -0.46
N LEU A 10 3.01 -8.20 -1.49
CA LEU A 10 2.93 -6.80 -1.91
C LEU A 10 2.27 -5.92 -0.85
N LEU A 11 1.23 -6.42 -0.17
CA LEU A 11 0.55 -5.71 0.92
C LEU A 11 1.42 -5.57 2.18
N ASP A 12 2.46 -6.38 2.33
CA ASP A 12 3.42 -6.25 3.43
C ASP A 12 4.53 -5.22 3.16
N SER A 13 4.56 -4.64 1.96
CA SER A 13 5.58 -3.66 1.55
C SER A 13 5.43 -2.30 2.26
N ASP A 14 6.45 -1.44 2.07
CA ASP A 14 6.49 -0.05 2.54
C ASP A 14 5.20 0.72 2.19
N PRO A 15 4.73 1.65 3.05
CA PRO A 15 3.56 2.47 2.78
C PRO A 15 3.58 3.11 1.38
N ALA A 16 4.74 3.55 0.87
CA ALA A 16 4.89 4.20 -0.43
C ALA A 16 4.42 3.33 -1.61
N LEU A 17 4.50 2.00 -1.48
CA LEU A 17 4.00 1.03 -2.46
C LEU A 17 2.64 0.46 -2.05
N ARG A 18 2.45 0.16 -0.76
CA ARG A 18 1.27 -0.53 -0.23
C ARG A 18 -0.04 0.14 -0.61
N TRP A 19 -0.13 1.46 -0.53
CA TRP A 19 -1.38 2.18 -0.86
C TRP A 19 -1.79 2.01 -2.33
N GLN A 20 -0.83 1.84 -3.24
CA GLN A 20 -1.10 1.60 -4.66
C GLN A 20 -1.57 0.17 -4.88
N VAL A 21 -0.98 -0.81 -4.19
CA VAL A 21 -1.42 -2.21 -4.21
C VAL A 21 -2.85 -2.31 -3.69
N GLU A 22 -3.15 -1.65 -2.57
CA GLU A 22 -4.49 -1.56 -2.01
C GLU A 22 -5.50 -1.01 -3.03
N ARG A 23 -5.20 0.10 -3.69
CA ARG A 23 -6.11 0.73 -4.66
C ARG A 23 -6.26 -0.06 -5.97
N ASP A 24 -5.14 -0.44 -6.57
CA ASP A 24 -5.10 -0.83 -7.98
C ASP A 24 -5.03 -2.36 -8.18
N VAL A 25 -4.57 -3.11 -7.17
CA VAL A 25 -4.41 -4.57 -7.27
C VAL A 25 -5.51 -5.31 -6.55
N VAL A 26 -5.79 -4.95 -5.28
CA VAL A 26 -6.84 -5.61 -4.48
C VAL A 26 -8.16 -4.85 -4.46
N GLY A 27 -8.22 -3.62 -4.99
CA GLY A 27 -9.46 -2.86 -5.10
C GLY A 27 -10.05 -2.48 -3.74
N ALA A 28 -9.20 -2.18 -2.76
CA ALA A 28 -9.62 -1.79 -1.42
C ALA A 28 -10.41 -0.46 -1.45
N PRO A 29 -11.33 -0.26 -0.50
CA PRO A 29 -12.09 0.99 -0.39
C PRO A 29 -11.20 2.23 -0.21
N PRO A 30 -11.66 3.43 -0.65
CA PRO A 30 -10.94 4.69 -0.49
C PRO A 30 -10.38 4.96 0.90
N GLU A 31 -11.17 4.70 1.94
CA GLU A 31 -10.79 4.90 3.32
C GLU A 31 -9.53 4.10 3.73
N VAL A 32 -9.33 2.92 3.16
CA VAL A 32 -8.19 2.04 3.48
C VAL A 32 -6.91 2.61 2.86
N TRP A 33 -6.89 2.77 1.54
CA TRP A 33 -5.67 3.21 0.86
C TRP A 33 -5.34 4.68 1.12
N GLN A 34 -6.34 5.53 1.42
CA GLN A 34 -6.08 6.91 1.84
C GLN A 34 -5.38 6.96 3.20
N ALA A 35 -5.79 6.11 4.16
CA ALA A 35 -5.12 6.00 5.45
C ALA A 35 -3.67 5.52 5.29
N THR A 36 -3.42 4.50 4.44
CA THR A 36 -2.06 4.05 4.14
C THR A 36 -1.23 5.12 3.44
N ARG A 37 -1.82 5.84 2.47
CA ARG A 37 -1.13 6.92 1.74
C ARG A 37 -0.72 8.08 2.66
N ALA A 38 -1.54 8.43 3.65
CA ALA A 38 -1.21 9.47 4.61
C ALA A 38 0.05 9.15 5.43
N ARG A 39 0.32 7.85 5.66
CA ARG A 39 1.52 7.39 6.40
C ARG A 39 2.82 7.58 5.63
N VAL A 40 2.78 7.71 4.30
CA VAL A 40 3.99 7.83 3.45
C VAL A 40 4.87 8.99 3.87
N ALA A 41 4.29 10.11 4.30
CA ALA A 41 5.04 11.29 4.75
C ALA A 41 5.74 11.09 6.11
N HIS A 42 5.38 10.05 6.86
CA HIS A 42 5.79 9.86 8.26
C HIS A 42 6.50 8.53 8.50
N GLU A 43 6.38 7.58 7.57
CA GLU A 43 6.92 6.23 7.71
C GLU A 43 7.77 5.82 6.50
N GLY A 44 8.65 4.85 6.73
CA GLY A 44 9.27 4.12 5.64
C GLY A 44 10.20 4.97 4.77
N PHE A 45 10.22 4.68 3.46
CA PHE A 45 11.05 5.40 2.51
C PHE A 45 10.62 6.86 2.32
N GLY A 46 9.31 7.15 2.34
CA GLY A 46 8.81 8.51 2.14
C GLY A 46 9.22 9.48 3.25
N ALA A 47 9.37 9.00 4.48
CA ALA A 47 9.87 9.80 5.61
C ALA A 47 11.37 10.15 5.55
N ARG A 48 12.12 9.54 4.63
CA ARG A 48 13.58 9.72 4.49
C ARG A 48 13.97 10.58 3.29
N LEU A 49 12.99 11.16 2.58
CA LEU A 49 13.17 12.08 1.47
C LEU A 49 13.07 13.54 1.95
#